data_AF-A0A2Z6G9Z2-F1
#
_entry.id   AF-A0A2Z6G9Z2-F1
#
_cell.length_a   1.000
_cell.length_b   1.000
_cell.length_c   1.000
_cell.angle_alpha   90.00
_cell.angle_beta   90.00
_cell.angle_gamma   90.00
#
_symmetry.space_group_name_H-M   'P 1'
#
loop_
_entity.id
_entity.type
_entity.pdbx_description
1 polymer ?
#
loop_
_entity_poly.entity_id
_entity_poly.type
_entity_poly.pdbx_seq_one_letter_code
_entity_poly.pdbx_strand_id
1 'polypeptide(L)'
;MDTIKLGSRANNPDMDWSQVRETVLMLELSMVQIDTALRDSRSSFEVLSSTFTAMANFLSSQQETLHSLPTTEEGEAMKAGVLETGSHVMSMMHEAIISFQFYDRMGQRLDHVCHSLHSLSQLVADRSKIYSPEEWMNLQDLIRSKYTTPEERDMFDAVVLGVPVEEAINKYVANLQEKAGGDVELF
;
A
#
# COMPACT_ATOMS: atom_id res chain seq x y z
N MET A 1 44.46 11.89 -23.64
CA MET A 1 45.19 11.17 -22.57
C MET A 1 45.47 12.17 -21.47
N ASP A 2 44.50 12.37 -20.57
CA ASP A 2 44.70 13.23 -19.40
C ASP A 2 45.18 12.39 -18.23
N THR A 3 46.36 12.75 -17.73
CA THR A 3 47.03 12.07 -16.64
C THR A 3 46.51 12.61 -15.31
N ILE A 4 45.63 11.83 -14.66
CA ILE A 4 45.20 12.09 -13.29
C ILE A 4 46.42 11.84 -12.37
N LYS A 5 46.91 12.88 -11.70
CA LYS A 5 47.91 12.72 -10.63
C LYS A 5 47.23 12.12 -9.40
N LEU A 6 47.54 10.86 -9.08
CA LEU A 6 47.13 10.24 -7.81
C LEU A 6 48.14 10.56 -6.70
N GLY A 7 47.72 11.40 -5.74
CA GLY A 7 48.37 11.52 -4.44
C GLY A 7 47.91 10.42 -3.47
N SER A 8 48.65 10.22 -2.37
CA SER A 8 48.33 9.21 -1.35
C SER A 8 46.96 9.45 -0.70
N ARG A 9 46.13 8.41 -0.73
CA ARG A 9 44.84 8.30 -0.07
C ARG A 9 44.92 7.48 1.23
N ALA A 10 46.12 7.28 1.79
CA ALA A 10 46.33 6.32 2.89
C ALA A 10 45.60 6.66 4.22
N ASN A 11 45.15 7.91 4.40
CA ASN A 11 44.26 8.32 5.51
C ASN A 11 42.74 8.32 5.11
N ASN A 12 42.39 7.64 4.01
CA ASN A 12 41.12 7.51 3.24
C ASN A 12 39.78 7.52 4.02
N PRO A 13 38.57 7.69 3.42
CA PRO A 13 38.23 7.67 1.97
C PRO A 13 36.97 8.49 1.57
N ASP A 14 36.82 9.77 1.93
CA ASP A 14 35.48 10.38 2.01
C ASP A 14 34.98 11.09 0.73
N MET A 15 34.79 10.37 -0.39
CA MET A 15 34.16 11.00 -1.58
C MET A 15 32.67 10.68 -1.77
N ASP A 16 32.14 9.58 -1.24
CA ASP A 16 30.75 9.19 -1.50
C ASP A 16 29.90 9.07 -0.22
N TRP A 17 30.48 9.20 0.98
CA TRP A 17 29.76 9.01 2.23
C TRP A 17 28.71 10.08 2.49
N SER A 18 29.09 11.35 2.35
CA SER A 18 28.17 12.47 2.44
C SER A 18 27.08 12.38 1.38
N GLN A 19 27.41 11.88 0.19
CA GLN A 19 26.45 11.74 -0.91
C GLN A 19 25.45 10.62 -0.65
N VAL A 20 25.91 9.48 -0.12
CA VAL A 20 25.04 8.36 0.27
C VAL A 20 24.11 8.80 1.40
N ARG A 21 24.62 9.48 2.44
CA ARG A 21 23.79 10.01 3.53
C ARG A 21 22.76 11.03 3.03
N GLU A 22 23.18 11.94 2.17
CA GLU A 22 22.29 12.95 1.56
C GLU A 22 21.21 12.29 0.70
N THR A 23 21.58 11.26 -0.08
CA THR A 23 20.62 10.53 -0.93
C THR A 23 19.58 9.81 -0.07
N VAL A 24 20.00 9.14 1.00
CA VAL A 24 19.06 8.46 1.89
C VAL A 24 18.15 9.47 2.61
N LEU A 25 18.68 10.62 3.03
CA LEU A 25 17.88 11.70 3.62
C LEU A 25 16.83 12.25 2.63
N MET A 26 17.20 12.44 1.36
CA MET A 26 16.28 12.91 0.32
C MET A 26 15.20 11.86 -0.03
N LEU A 27 15.53 10.58 0.03
CA LEU A 27 14.56 9.48 -0.12
C LEU A 27 13.61 9.42 1.08
N GLU A 28 14.12 9.57 2.30
CA GLU A 28 13.32 9.64 3.52
C GLU A 28 12.34 10.83 3.48
N LEU A 29 12.81 12.01 3.05
CA LEU A 29 11.95 13.18 2.86
C LEU A 29 10.84 12.95 1.82
N SER A 30 11.20 12.40 0.64
CA SER A 30 10.23 12.09 -0.43
C SER A 30 9.17 11.11 0.05
N MET A 31 9.56 10.13 0.86
CA MET A 31 8.64 9.14 1.43
C MET A 31 7.74 9.73 2.50
N VAL A 32 8.26 10.57 3.39
CA VAL A 32 7.44 11.31 4.37
C VAL A 32 6.41 12.20 3.66
N GLN A 33 6.77 12.80 2.52
CA GLN A 33 5.82 13.57 1.71
C GLN A 33 4.71 12.69 1.13
N ILE A 34 5.04 11.50 0.62
CA ILE A 34 4.04 10.53 0.13
C ILE A 34 3.14 10.05 1.26
N ASP A 35 3.71 9.65 2.41
CA ASP A 35 2.95 9.20 3.58
C ASP A 35 2.01 10.31 4.11
N THR A 36 2.49 11.56 4.18
CA THR A 36 1.67 12.71 4.58
C THR A 36 0.51 12.94 3.60
N ALA A 37 0.79 12.92 2.29
CA ALA A 37 -0.25 13.06 1.27
C ALA A 37 -1.32 11.97 1.38
N LEU A 38 -0.92 10.73 1.70
CA LEU A 38 -1.85 9.62 1.92
C LEU A 38 -2.61 9.70 3.25
N ARG A 39 -1.99 10.22 4.30
CA ARG A 39 -2.72 10.49 5.55
C ARG A 39 -3.78 11.57 5.33
N ASP A 40 -3.47 12.61 4.56
CA ASP A 40 -4.44 13.65 4.20
C ASP A 40 -5.61 13.06 3.40
N SER A 41 -5.35 12.20 2.40
CA SER A 41 -6.44 11.57 1.63
C SER A 41 -7.23 10.51 2.42
N ARG A 42 -6.69 9.97 3.53
CA ARG A 42 -7.42 9.06 4.44
C ARG A 42 -8.66 9.74 5.04
N SER A 43 -8.55 11.02 5.37
CA SER A 43 -9.69 11.78 5.93
C SER A 43 -10.87 11.87 4.95
N SER A 44 -10.59 12.11 3.66
CA SER A 44 -11.61 12.15 2.60
C SER A 44 -12.28 10.79 2.40
N PHE A 45 -11.54 9.74 2.68
CA PHE A 45 -12.00 8.37 2.55
C PHE A 45 -12.88 7.89 3.71
N GLU A 46 -12.54 8.28 4.94
CA GLU A 46 -13.38 8.04 6.11
C GLU A 46 -14.75 8.70 5.95
N VAL A 47 -14.79 9.92 5.40
CA VAL A 47 -16.04 10.60 5.03
C VAL A 47 -16.82 9.79 3.99
N LEU A 48 -16.16 9.25 2.97
CA LEU A 48 -16.81 8.47 1.91
C LEU A 48 -17.40 7.16 2.45
N SER A 49 -16.65 6.43 3.28
CA SER A 49 -17.13 5.23 3.98
C SER A 49 -18.32 5.53 4.91
N SER A 50 -18.25 6.62 5.68
CA SER A 50 -19.37 7.08 6.50
C SER A 50 -20.59 7.48 5.65
N THR A 51 -20.37 8.07 4.48
CA THR A 51 -21.45 8.49 3.57
C THR A 51 -22.16 7.28 2.96
N PHE A 52 -21.43 6.24 2.53
CA PHE A 52 -22.06 4.99 2.08
C PHE A 52 -22.79 4.28 3.23
N THR A 53 -22.21 4.24 4.42
CA THR A 53 -22.89 3.66 5.59
C THR A 53 -24.20 4.40 5.88
N ALA A 54 -24.20 5.73 5.84
CA ALA A 54 -25.40 6.55 6.02
C ALA A 54 -26.44 6.29 4.92
N MET A 55 -26.03 6.25 3.65
CA MET A 55 -26.92 5.93 2.53
C MET A 55 -27.55 4.53 2.67
N ALA A 56 -26.81 3.53 3.19
CA ALA A 56 -27.32 2.17 3.37
C ALA A 56 -28.39 2.15 4.47
N ASN A 57 -28.17 2.90 5.55
CA ASN A 57 -29.17 3.09 6.61
C ASN A 57 -30.42 3.81 6.08
N PHE A 58 -30.26 4.85 5.26
CA PHE A 58 -31.39 5.54 4.63
C PHE A 58 -32.20 4.62 3.73
N LEU A 59 -31.53 3.82 2.88
CA LEU A 59 -32.20 2.84 2.01
C LEU A 59 -32.92 1.76 2.81
N SER A 60 -32.31 1.25 3.88
CA SER A 60 -32.93 0.25 4.76
C SER A 60 -34.21 0.82 5.41
N SER A 61 -34.15 2.06 5.91
CA SER A 61 -35.32 2.74 6.48
C SER A 61 -36.42 3.01 5.43
N GLN A 62 -36.04 3.34 4.20
CA GLN A 62 -36.99 3.50 3.09
C GLN A 62 -37.66 2.16 2.72
N GLN A 63 -36.92 1.06 2.70
CA GLN A 63 -37.46 -0.27 2.44
C GLN A 63 -38.45 -0.69 3.55
N GLU A 64 -38.13 -0.47 4.82
CA GLU A 64 -39.05 -0.71 5.94
C GLU A 64 -40.35 0.10 5.81
N THR A 65 -40.22 1.38 5.45
CA THR A 65 -41.37 2.26 5.23
C THR A 65 -42.23 1.74 4.08
N LEU A 66 -41.62 1.37 2.94
CA LEU A 66 -42.30 0.77 1.79
C LEU A 66 -43.02 -0.53 2.17
N HIS A 67 -42.39 -1.40 2.97
CA HIS A 67 -43.01 -2.63 3.47
C HIS A 67 -44.26 -2.35 4.30
N SER A 68 -44.25 -1.31 5.13
CA SER A 68 -45.38 -0.93 5.99
C SER A 68 -46.59 -0.33 5.26
N LEU A 69 -46.43 0.10 4.00
CA LEU A 69 -47.51 0.71 3.23
C LEU A 69 -48.49 -0.36 2.70
N PRO A 70 -49.82 -0.19 2.92
CA PRO A 70 -50.82 -1.06 2.32
C PRO A 70 -50.76 -0.95 0.79
N THR A 71 -50.72 -2.09 0.12
CA THR A 71 -50.43 -2.18 -1.31
C THR A 71 -51.70 -2.62 -2.06
N THR A 72 -52.10 -1.91 -3.10
CA THR A 72 -53.14 -2.35 -4.04
C THR A 72 -52.54 -3.33 -5.05
N GLU A 73 -53.34 -4.17 -5.71
CA GLU A 73 -52.84 -5.13 -6.73
C GLU A 73 -52.00 -4.45 -7.83
N GLU A 74 -52.36 -3.22 -8.23
CA GLU A 74 -51.59 -2.44 -9.23
C GLU A 74 -50.29 -1.83 -8.65
N GLY A 75 -50.22 -1.58 -7.35
CA GLY A 75 -49.04 -1.00 -6.67
C GLY A 75 -47.98 -2.03 -6.26
N GLU A 76 -48.33 -3.32 -6.29
CA GLU A 76 -47.48 -4.40 -5.79
C GLU A 76 -46.26 -4.64 -6.68
N ALA A 77 -46.43 -4.58 -8.00
CA ALA A 77 -45.33 -4.65 -8.95
C ALA A 77 -44.36 -3.46 -8.84
N MET A 78 -44.89 -2.24 -8.64
CA MET A 78 -44.07 -1.04 -8.44
C MET A 78 -43.27 -1.12 -7.14
N LYS A 79 -43.92 -1.55 -6.05
CA LYS A 79 -43.26 -1.77 -4.75
C LYS A 79 -42.14 -2.80 -4.86
N ALA A 80 -42.38 -3.92 -5.54
CA ALA A 80 -41.37 -4.95 -5.79
C ALA A 80 -40.16 -4.39 -6.56
N GLY A 81 -40.37 -3.62 -7.63
CA GLY A 81 -39.29 -3.03 -8.41
C GLY A 81 -38.44 -2.01 -7.63
N VAL A 82 -39.06 -1.20 -6.75
CA VAL A 82 -38.32 -0.27 -5.88
C VAL A 82 -37.51 -1.02 -4.83
N LEU A 83 -38.06 -2.09 -4.23
CA LEU A 83 -37.33 -2.92 -3.27
C LEU A 83 -36.13 -3.62 -3.90
N GLU A 84 -36.30 -4.17 -5.11
CA GLU A 84 -35.22 -4.79 -5.89
C GLU A 84 -34.12 -3.78 -6.21
N THR A 85 -34.48 -2.60 -6.71
CA THR A 85 -33.53 -1.51 -6.99
C THR A 85 -32.78 -1.09 -5.72
N GLY A 86 -33.49 -0.94 -4.60
CA GLY A 86 -32.88 -0.61 -3.31
C GLY A 86 -31.88 -1.67 -2.83
N SER A 87 -32.22 -2.95 -2.99
CA SER A 87 -31.33 -4.07 -2.67
C SER A 87 -30.08 -4.08 -3.54
N HIS A 88 -30.22 -3.76 -4.83
CA HIS A 88 -29.08 -3.66 -5.74
C HIS A 88 -28.13 -2.54 -5.34
N VAL A 89 -28.66 -1.34 -5.05
CA VAL A 89 -27.86 -0.20 -4.58
C VAL A 89 -27.15 -0.52 -3.27
N MET A 90 -27.82 -1.20 -2.32
CA MET A 90 -27.18 -1.66 -1.09
C MET A 90 -26.00 -2.60 -1.34
N SER A 91 -26.12 -3.53 -2.29
CA SER A 91 -25.02 -4.45 -2.66
C SER A 91 -23.83 -3.69 -3.22
N MET A 92 -24.07 -2.79 -4.19
CA MET A 92 -23.00 -1.98 -4.80
C MET A 92 -22.26 -1.13 -3.75
N MET A 93 -22.99 -0.62 -2.76
CA MET A 93 -22.38 0.16 -1.68
C MET A 93 -21.56 -0.70 -0.73
N HIS A 94 -21.99 -1.94 -0.45
CA HIS A 94 -21.21 -2.88 0.34
C HIS A 94 -19.90 -3.25 -0.37
N GLU A 95 -19.97 -3.52 -1.67
CA GLU A 95 -18.78 -3.75 -2.51
C GLU A 95 -17.83 -2.55 -2.47
N ALA A 96 -18.35 -1.32 -2.64
CA ALA A 96 -17.52 -0.12 -2.55
C ALA A 96 -16.83 0.03 -1.18
N ILE A 97 -17.54 -0.28 -0.07
CA ILE A 97 -16.97 -0.27 1.28
C ILE A 97 -15.88 -1.35 1.46
N ILE A 98 -16.01 -2.51 0.81
CA ILE A 98 -14.97 -3.55 0.83
C ILE A 98 -13.77 -3.13 0.00
N SER A 99 -13.98 -2.61 -1.22
CA SER A 99 -12.91 -2.06 -2.07
C SER A 99 -12.11 -1.00 -1.33
N PHE A 100 -12.76 -0.30 -0.40
CA PHE A 100 -12.09 0.69 0.41
C PHE A 100 -11.03 0.15 1.41
N GLN A 101 -11.02 -1.14 1.69
CA GLN A 101 -9.95 -1.76 2.45
C GLN A 101 -8.60 -1.69 1.71
N PHE A 102 -8.62 -1.53 0.38
CA PHE A 102 -7.42 -1.27 -0.41
C PHE A 102 -6.65 -0.06 0.12
N TYR A 103 -7.36 1.00 0.48
CA TYR A 103 -6.73 2.24 0.92
C TYR A 103 -5.99 2.07 2.24
N ASP A 104 -6.59 1.37 3.21
CA ASP A 104 -5.93 1.08 4.48
C ASP A 104 -4.71 0.18 4.27
N ARG A 105 -4.84 -0.85 3.41
CA ARG A 105 -3.71 -1.72 3.04
C ARG A 105 -2.58 -0.94 2.34
N MET A 106 -2.90 0.00 1.47
CA MET A 106 -1.91 0.86 0.81
C MET A 106 -1.18 1.75 1.84
N GLY A 107 -1.92 2.35 2.78
CA GLY A 107 -1.33 3.12 3.88
C GLY A 107 -0.38 2.28 4.74
N GLN A 108 -0.78 1.07 5.12
CA GLN A 108 0.07 0.15 5.89
C GLN A 108 1.36 -0.22 5.15
N ARG A 109 1.27 -0.53 3.85
CA ARG A 109 2.46 -0.86 3.03
C ARG A 109 3.43 0.31 2.97
N LEU A 110 2.94 1.54 2.85
CA LEU A 110 3.82 2.72 2.81
C LEU A 110 4.43 3.07 4.15
N ASP A 111 3.69 2.89 5.24
CA ASP A 111 4.26 2.99 6.59
C ASP A 111 5.42 2.00 6.79
N HIS A 112 5.27 0.76 6.30
CA HIS A 112 6.36 -0.24 6.34
C HIS A 112 7.58 0.16 5.51
N VAL A 113 7.38 0.76 4.33
CA VAL A 113 8.49 1.27 3.51
C VAL A 113 9.18 2.44 4.20
N CYS A 114 8.43 3.36 4.81
CA CYS A 114 8.99 4.49 5.58
C CYS A 114 9.87 3.98 6.73
N HIS A 115 9.39 3.04 7.53
CA HIS A 115 10.17 2.43 8.61
C HIS A 115 11.42 1.70 8.12
N SER A 116 11.33 1.03 6.97
CA SER A 116 12.46 0.32 6.34
C SER A 116 13.55 1.30 5.89
N LEU A 117 13.17 2.40 5.26
CA LEU A 117 14.10 3.44 4.82
C LEU A 117 14.69 4.22 5.99
N HIS A 118 13.92 4.45 7.04
CA HIS A 118 14.46 5.03 8.27
C HIS A 118 15.52 4.12 8.91
N SER A 119 15.28 2.81 8.94
CA SER A 119 16.26 1.82 9.44
C SER A 119 17.52 1.79 8.57
N LEU A 120 17.38 1.90 7.25
CA LEU A 120 18.49 2.05 6.32
C LEU A 120 19.26 3.37 6.57
N SER A 121 18.55 4.48 6.78
CA SER A 121 19.12 5.80 7.12
C SER A 121 19.97 5.73 8.39
N GLN A 122 19.48 5.06 9.43
CA GLN A 122 20.23 4.83 10.66
C GLN A 122 21.47 3.97 10.45
N LEU A 123 21.37 2.87 9.68
CA LEU A 123 22.50 2.00 9.37
C LEU A 123 23.59 2.75 8.59
N VAL A 124 23.16 3.54 7.61
CA VAL A 124 24.01 4.38 6.76
C VAL A 124 24.50 5.64 7.49
N ALA A 125 23.92 6.03 8.62
CA ALA A 125 24.48 7.12 9.43
C ALA A 125 25.67 6.65 10.28
N ASP A 126 25.74 5.36 10.61
CA ASP A 126 26.77 4.77 11.47
C ASP A 126 27.91 4.13 10.66
N ARG A 127 29.04 4.84 10.65
CA ARG A 127 30.26 4.42 9.93
C ARG A 127 30.82 3.08 10.43
N SER A 128 30.56 2.69 11.68
CA SER A 128 31.06 1.43 12.23
C SER A 128 30.22 0.23 11.76
N LYS A 129 28.91 0.45 11.56
CA LYS A 129 27.96 -0.60 11.21
C LYS A 129 27.90 -0.90 9.73
N ILE A 130 28.14 0.11 8.88
CA ILE A 130 28.01 -0.08 7.43
C ILE A 130 28.99 -1.10 6.84
N TYR A 131 30.14 -1.32 7.48
CA TYR A 131 31.09 -2.33 7.04
C TYR A 131 30.81 -3.72 7.61
N SER A 132 29.78 -3.87 8.45
CA SER A 132 29.39 -5.13 9.07
C SER A 132 28.34 -5.85 8.22
N PRO A 133 28.65 -7.01 7.61
CA PRO A 133 27.65 -7.80 6.88
C PRO A 133 26.48 -8.24 7.76
N GLU A 134 26.72 -8.44 9.06
CA GLU A 134 25.68 -8.83 10.03
C GLU A 134 24.61 -7.74 10.19
N GLU A 135 25.02 -6.47 10.24
CA GLU A 135 24.08 -5.34 10.33
C GLU A 135 23.20 -5.23 9.08
N TRP A 136 23.77 -5.52 7.90
CA TRP A 136 23.01 -5.57 6.65
C TRP A 136 22.04 -6.76 6.60
N MET A 137 22.45 -7.94 7.09
CA MET A 137 21.56 -9.09 7.21
C MET A 137 20.39 -8.80 8.17
N ASN A 138 20.68 -8.21 9.33
CA ASN A 138 19.66 -7.81 10.29
C ASN A 138 18.67 -6.80 9.68
N LEU A 139 19.16 -5.84 8.89
CA LEU A 139 18.31 -4.91 8.16
C LEU A 139 17.44 -5.65 7.13
N GLN A 140 18.00 -6.57 6.36
CA GLN A 140 17.23 -7.37 5.39
C GLN A 140 16.16 -8.21 6.07
N ASP A 141 16.47 -8.87 7.19
CA ASP A 141 15.50 -9.64 7.97
C ASP A 141 14.39 -8.76 8.56
N LEU A 142 14.75 -7.57 9.04
CA LEU A 142 13.79 -6.58 9.51
C LEU A 142 12.83 -6.16 8.40
N ILE A 143 13.35 -5.79 7.22
CA ILE A 143 12.54 -5.39 6.06
C ILE A 143 11.66 -6.57 5.61
N ARG A 144 12.25 -7.77 5.52
CA ARG A 144 11.55 -9.00 5.15
C ARG A 144 10.37 -9.29 6.07
N SER A 145 10.54 -9.06 7.39
CA SER A 145 9.49 -9.28 8.39
C SER A 145 8.26 -8.40 8.22
N LYS A 146 8.38 -7.26 7.51
CA LYS A 146 7.27 -6.33 7.24
C LYS A 146 6.38 -6.77 6.09
N TYR A 147 6.86 -7.67 5.22
CA TYR A 147 6.02 -8.25 4.18
C TYR A 147 5.06 -9.27 4.78
N THR A 148 3.78 -9.04 4.57
CA THR A 148 2.70 -9.80 5.24
C THR A 148 2.25 -10.98 4.40
N THR A 149 2.33 -10.88 3.07
CA THR A 149 1.93 -11.97 2.18
C THR A 149 3.10 -12.82 1.69
N PRO A 150 2.89 -14.11 1.39
CA PRO A 150 3.93 -14.96 0.82
C PRO A 150 4.50 -14.41 -0.49
N GLU A 151 3.65 -13.85 -1.36
CA GLU A 151 4.05 -13.34 -2.67
C GLU A 151 4.99 -12.13 -2.54
N GLU A 152 4.72 -11.26 -1.56
CA GLU A 152 5.58 -10.12 -1.25
C GLU A 152 6.95 -10.58 -0.71
N ARG A 153 6.97 -11.63 0.11
CA ARG A 153 8.23 -12.22 0.62
C ARG A 153 9.03 -12.90 -0.48
N ASP A 154 8.37 -13.64 -1.36
CA ASP A 154 9.01 -14.31 -2.51
C ASP A 154 9.61 -13.28 -3.46
N MET A 155 8.92 -12.15 -3.69
CA MET A 155 9.43 -11.02 -4.46
C MET A 155 10.69 -10.44 -3.80
N PHE A 156 10.65 -10.19 -2.49
CA PHE A 156 11.80 -9.69 -1.75
C PHE A 156 13.00 -10.66 -1.81
N ASP A 157 12.76 -11.95 -1.55
CA ASP A 157 13.79 -12.99 -1.57
C ASP A 157 14.42 -13.11 -2.97
N ALA A 158 13.62 -13.01 -4.03
CA ALA A 158 14.12 -13.00 -5.40
C ALA A 158 15.08 -11.83 -5.64
N VAL A 159 14.72 -10.62 -5.21
CA VAL A 159 15.59 -9.43 -5.34
C VAL A 159 16.88 -9.59 -4.54
N VAL A 160 16.80 -10.10 -3.30
CA VAL A 160 17.99 -10.35 -2.45
C VAL A 160 18.92 -11.40 -3.08
N LEU A 161 18.36 -12.40 -3.77
CA LEU A 161 19.12 -13.42 -4.51
C LEU A 161 19.69 -12.92 -5.85
N GLY A 162 19.47 -11.65 -6.22
CA GLY A 162 20.03 -11.02 -7.41
C GLY A 162 19.15 -11.09 -8.66
N VAL A 163 17.88 -11.48 -8.53
CA VAL A 163 16.91 -11.34 -9.63
C VAL A 163 16.70 -9.83 -9.90
N PRO A 164 16.72 -9.37 -11.16
CA PRO A 164 16.45 -7.98 -11.48
C PRO A 164 15.10 -7.53 -10.90
N VAL A 165 15.07 -6.34 -10.31
CA VAL A 165 13.88 -5.81 -9.61
C VAL A 165 12.65 -5.81 -10.53
N GLU A 166 12.79 -5.39 -11.79
CA GLU A 166 11.70 -5.40 -12.76
C GLU A 166 11.15 -6.81 -13.01
N GLU A 167 12.02 -7.81 -13.08
CA GLU A 167 11.61 -9.20 -13.28
C GLU A 167 10.86 -9.75 -12.05
N ALA A 168 11.37 -9.45 -10.85
CA ALA A 168 10.72 -9.84 -9.60
C ALA A 168 9.32 -9.20 -9.47
N ILE A 169 9.18 -7.93 -9.82
CA ILE A 169 7.90 -7.21 -9.83
C ILE A 169 6.95 -7.81 -10.87
N ASN A 170 7.42 -8.09 -12.08
CA ASN A 170 6.58 -8.68 -13.13
C ASN A 170 6.03 -10.05 -12.71
N LYS A 171 6.85 -10.89 -12.07
CA LYS A 171 6.43 -12.17 -11.51
C LYS A 171 5.40 -11.99 -10.39
N TYR A 172 5.63 -11.04 -9.49
CA TYR A 172 4.69 -10.71 -8.42
C TYR A 172 3.32 -10.27 -8.97
N VAL A 173 3.30 -9.36 -9.94
CA VAL A 173 2.07 -8.88 -10.58
C VAL A 173 1.33 -10.00 -11.31
N ALA A 174 2.05 -10.86 -12.05
CA ALA A 174 1.45 -12.01 -12.72
C ALA A 174 0.80 -12.98 -11.73
N ASN A 175 1.47 -13.29 -10.61
CA ASN A 175 0.95 -14.17 -9.56
C ASN A 175 -0.30 -13.57 -8.88
N LEU A 176 -0.36 -12.25 -8.70
CA LEU A 176 -1.55 -11.57 -8.18
C LEU A 176 -2.72 -11.66 -9.16
N GLN A 177 -2.48 -11.47 -10.45
CA GLN A 177 -3.52 -11.57 -11.48
C GLN A 177 -4.08 -12.99 -11.62
N GLU A 178 -3.21 -14.01 -11.55
CA GLU A 178 -3.63 -15.41 -11.59
C GLU A 178 -4.50 -15.78 -10.36
N LYS A 179 -4.19 -15.23 -9.19
CA LYS A 179 -5.00 -15.42 -7.97
C LYS A 179 -6.30 -14.63 -7.97
N ALA A 180 -6.32 -13.43 -8.54
CA ALA A 180 -7.52 -12.59 -8.65
C ALA A 180 -8.50 -13.10 -9.72
N GLY A 181 -8.05 -13.94 -10.66
CA GLY A 181 -8.92 -14.63 -11.62
C GLY A 181 -9.87 -15.68 -11.02
N GLY A 182 -9.86 -15.87 -9.68
CA GLY A 182 -10.73 -16.82 -8.97
C GLY A 182 -11.97 -16.21 -8.30
N ASP A 183 -11.91 -14.98 -7.79
CA ASP A 183 -13.05 -14.20 -7.31
C ASP A 183 -12.52 -12.83 -6.85
N VAL A 184 -13.12 -11.75 -7.36
CA VAL A 184 -12.90 -10.33 -7.01
C VAL A 184 -11.65 -9.65 -7.60
N GLU A 185 -11.95 -8.59 -8.37
CA GLU A 185 -11.09 -7.75 -9.18
C GLU A 185 -9.96 -7.05 -8.39
N LEU A 186 -8.74 -7.12 -8.92
CA LEU A 186 -7.73 -6.07 -8.72
C LEU A 186 -8.34 -4.77 -9.22
N PHE A 187 -8.57 -3.78 -8.37
CA PHE A 187 -8.06 -2.40 -8.45
C PHE A 187 -8.35 -1.65 -7.16
#